data_AF-A0A660UQU6-F1
#
_entry.id   AF-A0A660UQU6-F1
#
_cell.length_a   1.000
_cell.length_b   1.000
_cell.length_c   1.000
_cell.angle_alpha   90.00
_cell.angle_beta   90.00
_cell.angle_gamma   90.00
#
_symmetry.space_group_name_H-M   'P 1'
#
loop_
_entity.id
_entity.type
_entity.pdbx_description
1 polymer ?
#
loop_
_entity_poly.entity_id
_entity_poly.type
_entity_poly.pdbx_seq_one_letter_code
_entity_poly.pdbx_strand_id
1 'polypeptide(L)'
;MVRQQNKPLFSLSSGFSLPELLVVMTAISTLMAIMLPSLGKAREKARRVACASNLRQLGFGLKMYAMDNNGKYPVEKLCGNPQSVLVQSLFPHYLANRNIFYCPSAAAVESYAQSNEYGGPGDDSVINTDENWQRYYISYKYFSITWRDTRMPLPLRLSEYPHLLKDDSPSSRWLMSDW
;
A
#
# COMPACT_ATOMS: atom_id res chain seq x y z
N MET A 1 -56.17 -51.67 5.79
CA MET A 1 -55.06 -50.68 5.84
C MET A 1 -54.61 -50.41 4.41
N VAL A 2 -54.99 -49.27 3.84
CA VAL A 2 -54.67 -48.88 2.46
C VAL A 2 -53.39 -48.05 2.47
N ARG A 3 -52.32 -48.51 1.80
CA ARG A 3 -51.10 -47.72 1.58
C ARG A 3 -51.40 -46.63 0.54
N GLN A 4 -51.43 -45.37 0.97
CA GLN A 4 -51.38 -44.23 0.06
C GLN A 4 -49.97 -44.14 -0.53
N GLN A 5 -49.84 -44.44 -1.82
CA GLN A 5 -48.64 -44.17 -2.61
C GLN A 5 -48.63 -42.67 -2.95
N ASN A 6 -47.80 -41.88 -2.28
CA ASN A 6 -47.50 -40.51 -2.69
C ASN A 6 -46.77 -40.55 -4.04
N LYS A 7 -47.49 -40.27 -5.12
CA LYS A 7 -46.89 -40.06 -6.44
C LYS A 7 -46.05 -38.77 -6.38
N PRO A 8 -44.75 -38.79 -6.69
CA PRO A 8 -43.98 -37.56 -6.78
C PRO A 8 -44.52 -36.72 -7.94
N LEU A 9 -45.00 -35.52 -7.62
CA LEU A 9 -45.37 -34.49 -8.59
C LEU A 9 -44.11 -33.77 -9.08
N PHE A 10 -43.18 -34.46 -9.73
CA PHE A 10 -42.12 -33.78 -10.47
C PHE A 10 -42.52 -33.71 -11.95
N SER A 11 -43.19 -32.59 -12.23
CA SER A 11 -43.54 -32.06 -13.55
C SER A 11 -42.37 -32.09 -14.53
N LEU A 12 -42.67 -32.35 -15.80
CA LEU A 12 -41.75 -32.35 -16.94
C LEU A 12 -40.99 -31.01 -17.02
N SER A 13 -39.79 -30.95 -16.46
CA SER A 13 -38.80 -29.96 -16.86
C SER A 13 -37.95 -30.56 -17.97
N SER A 14 -37.69 -29.79 -19.02
CA SER A 14 -36.64 -30.08 -19.99
C SER A 14 -35.30 -30.12 -19.24
N GLY A 15 -34.86 -31.33 -18.88
CA GLY A 15 -33.58 -31.54 -18.20
C GLY A 15 -32.42 -31.26 -19.15
N PHE A 16 -31.45 -30.48 -18.69
CA PHE A 16 -30.18 -30.26 -19.38
C PHE A 16 -29.50 -31.62 -19.61
N SER A 17 -29.00 -31.88 -20.81
CA SER A 17 -28.21 -33.08 -21.05
C SER A 17 -26.85 -32.96 -20.38
N LEU A 18 -26.30 -34.09 -19.93
CA LEU A 18 -24.94 -34.20 -19.37
C LEU A 18 -23.86 -33.47 -20.22
N PRO A 19 -23.81 -33.63 -21.56
CA PRO A 19 -22.82 -32.93 -22.38
C PRO A 19 -23.05 -31.41 -22.48
N GLU A 20 -24.30 -30.94 -22.44
CA GLU A 20 -24.58 -29.49 -22.43
C GLU A 20 -24.12 -28.85 -21.12
N LEU A 21 -24.25 -29.55 -19.98
CA LEU A 21 -23.69 -29.06 -18.72
C LEU A 21 -22.15 -29.10 -18.73
N LEU A 22 -21.57 -30.12 -19.36
CA LEU A 22 -20.13 -30.31 -19.45
C LEU A 22 -19.46 -29.18 -20.25
N VAL A 23 -20.01 -28.81 -21.42
CA VAL A 23 -19.43 -27.74 -22.26
C VAL A 23 -19.49 -26.36 -21.58
N VAL A 24 -20.51 -26.12 -20.75
CA VAL A 24 -20.63 -24.87 -20.01
C VAL A 24 -19.57 -24.76 -18.93
N MET A 25 -19.32 -25.84 -18.19
CA MET A 25 -18.28 -25.84 -17.15
C MET A 25 -16.88 -25.71 -17.75
N THR A 26 -16.61 -26.34 -18.90
CA THR A 26 -15.32 -26.20 -19.61
C THR A 26 -15.13 -24.80 -20.18
N ALA A 27 -16.18 -24.16 -20.68
CA ALA A 27 -16.12 -22.77 -21.12
C ALA A 27 -15.86 -21.81 -19.94
N ILE A 28 -16.59 -21.96 -18.82
CA ILE A 28 -16.41 -21.10 -17.63
C ILE A 28 -15.01 -21.27 -17.04
N SER A 29 -14.47 -22.50 -16.98
CA SER A 29 -13.12 -22.74 -16.44
C SER A 29 -12.05 -22.08 -17.31
N THR A 30 -12.20 -22.13 -18.63
CA THR A 30 -11.28 -21.47 -19.57
C THR A 30 -11.31 -19.95 -19.41
N LEU A 31 -12.50 -19.35 -19.25
CA LEU A 31 -12.63 -17.91 -19.02
C LEU A 31 -12.02 -17.47 -17.68
N MET A 32 -12.31 -18.22 -16.60
CA MET A 32 -11.77 -17.95 -15.27
C MET A 32 -10.25 -18.08 -15.24
N ALA A 33 -9.68 -19.05 -15.96
CA ALA A 33 -8.23 -19.23 -16.06
C ALA A 33 -7.51 -17.99 -16.61
N ILE A 34 -8.14 -17.25 -17.54
CA ILE A 34 -7.57 -16.03 -18.12
C ILE A 34 -7.86 -14.81 -17.23
N MET A 35 -9.00 -14.75 -16.55
CA MET A 35 -9.38 -13.59 -15.72
C MET A 35 -8.65 -13.51 -14.38
N LEU A 36 -8.42 -14.63 -13.71
CA LEU A 36 -7.74 -14.68 -12.40
C LEU A 36 -6.37 -13.97 -12.38
N PRO A 37 -5.43 -14.22 -13.32
CA PRO A 37 -4.14 -13.54 -13.33
C PRO A 37 -4.26 -12.03 -13.61
N SER A 38 -5.28 -11.60 -14.35
CA SER A 38 -5.54 -10.18 -14.63
C SER A 38 -5.99 -9.42 -13.38
N LEU A 39 -6.85 -10.03 -12.56
CA LEU A 39 -7.37 -9.42 -11.33
C LEU A 39 -6.26 -9.14 -10.30
N GLY A 40 -5.25 -10.01 -10.20
CA GLY A 40 -4.08 -9.78 -9.35
C GLY A 40 -3.31 -8.51 -9.74
N LYS A 41 -3.02 -8.35 -11.04
CA LYS A 41 -2.33 -7.16 -11.58
C LYS A 41 -3.17 -5.89 -11.39
N ALA A 42 -4.49 -5.97 -11.58
CA ALA A 42 -5.39 -4.84 -11.38
C ALA A 42 -5.43 -4.38 -9.91
N ARG A 43 -5.52 -5.32 -8.97
CA ARG A 43 -5.47 -5.01 -7.52
C ARG A 43 -4.16 -4.37 -7.12
N GLU A 44 -3.03 -4.86 -7.63
CA GLU A 44 -1.72 -4.27 -7.33
C GLU A 44 -1.58 -2.86 -7.93
N LYS A 45 -2.07 -2.62 -9.15
CA LYS A 45 -2.14 -1.27 -9.72
C LYS A 45 -2.96 -0.33 -8.83
N ALA A 46 -4.13 -0.77 -8.36
CA ALA A 46 -4.96 0.02 -7.45
C ALA A 46 -4.23 0.34 -6.12
N ARG A 47 -3.53 -0.63 -5.53
CA ARG A 47 -2.71 -0.42 -4.32
C ARG A 47 -1.60 0.61 -4.56
N ARG A 48 -0.91 0.55 -5.70
CA ARG A 48 0.13 1.54 -6.06
C ARG A 48 -0.44 2.94 -6.19
N VAL A 49 -1.62 3.09 -6.81
CA VAL A 49 -2.31 4.38 -6.91
C VAL A 49 -2.66 4.90 -5.51
N ALA A 50 -3.15 4.04 -4.61
CA ALA A 50 -3.40 4.42 -3.22
C ALA A 50 -2.11 4.86 -2.51
N CYS A 51 -1.00 4.12 -2.68
CA CYS A 51 0.28 4.52 -2.12
C CYS A 51 0.73 5.90 -2.62
N ALA A 52 0.53 6.17 -3.91
CA ALA A 52 0.89 7.44 -4.52
C ALA A 52 0.00 8.61 -4.03
N SER A 53 -1.27 8.34 -3.73
CA SER A 53 -2.17 9.30 -3.08
C SER A 53 -1.76 9.59 -1.64
N ASN A 54 -1.40 8.56 -0.87
CA ASN A 54 -0.88 8.71 0.49
C ASN A 54 0.40 9.55 0.52
N LEU A 55 1.31 9.35 -0.45
CA LEU A 55 2.51 10.18 -0.59
C LEU A 55 2.17 11.65 -0.81
N ARG A 56 1.21 11.96 -1.68
CA ARG A 56 0.77 13.35 -1.87
C ARG A 56 0.24 13.96 -0.56
N GLN A 57 -0.57 13.21 0.19
CA GLN A 57 -1.06 13.66 1.49
C GLN A 57 0.08 13.92 2.49
N LEU A 58 1.08 13.02 2.58
CA LEU A 58 2.29 13.25 3.38
C LEU A 58 3.03 14.52 2.94
N GLY A 59 3.16 14.71 1.63
CA GLY A 59 3.79 15.89 1.06
C GLY A 59 3.08 17.19 1.43
N PHE A 60 1.75 17.22 1.38
CA PHE A 60 0.98 18.36 1.86
C PHE A 60 1.17 18.59 3.36
N GLY A 61 1.16 17.53 4.17
CA GLY A 61 1.43 17.63 5.61
C GLY A 61 2.82 18.20 5.90
N LEU A 62 3.85 17.75 5.17
CA LEU A 62 5.21 18.27 5.26
C LEU A 62 5.31 19.73 4.83
N LYS A 63 4.60 20.13 3.77
CA LYS A 63 4.56 21.53 3.32
C LYS A 63 3.95 22.43 4.40
N MET A 64 2.82 22.01 4.98
CA MET A 64 2.17 22.74 6.07
C MET A 64 3.07 22.84 7.30
N TYR A 65 3.68 21.72 7.72
CA TYR A 65 4.65 21.72 8.80
C TYR A 65 5.80 22.69 8.54
N ALA A 66 6.38 22.67 7.32
CA ALA A 66 7.48 23.56 6.97
C ALA A 66 7.05 25.03 7.00
N MET A 67 5.84 25.37 6.57
CA MET A 67 5.31 26.73 6.66
C MET A 67 5.27 27.23 8.11
N ASP A 68 4.88 26.36 9.05
CA ASP A 68 4.80 26.69 10.48
C ASP A 68 6.17 26.63 11.20
N ASN A 69 7.19 26.01 10.58
CA ASN A 69 8.51 25.76 11.18
C ASN A 69 9.66 26.44 10.40
N ASN A 70 9.47 27.66 9.94
CA ASN A 70 10.49 28.47 9.24
C ASN A 70 11.09 27.78 8.00
N GLY A 71 10.26 27.06 7.26
CA GLY A 71 10.65 26.29 6.07
C GLY A 71 11.41 25.01 6.38
N LYS A 72 11.50 24.58 7.65
CA LYS A 72 12.25 23.39 8.04
C LYS A 72 11.39 22.14 8.08
N TYR A 73 11.98 21.02 7.68
CA TYR A 73 11.35 19.70 7.79
C TYR A 73 11.67 19.00 9.12
N PRO A 74 10.83 18.04 9.55
CA PRO A 74 11.12 17.23 10.73
C PRO A 74 12.33 16.33 10.47
N VAL A 75 13.28 16.33 11.40
CA VAL A 75 14.60 15.70 11.22
C VAL A 75 14.70 14.48 12.13
N GLU A 76 14.86 13.29 11.54
CA GLU A 76 15.07 12.06 12.31
C GLU A 76 16.51 11.97 12.82
N LYS A 77 16.71 11.62 14.09
CA LYS A 77 18.07 11.39 14.62
C LYS A 77 18.70 10.11 14.09
N LEU A 78 17.88 9.14 13.72
CA LEU A 78 18.29 7.81 13.28
C LEU A 78 17.89 7.58 11.82
N CYS A 79 18.66 6.74 11.15
CA CYS A 79 18.48 6.46 9.74
C CYS A 79 17.59 5.22 9.57
N GLY A 80 16.56 5.31 8.72
CA GLY A 80 15.65 4.19 8.47
C GLY A 80 14.37 4.23 9.32
N ASN A 81 13.96 3.07 9.82
CA ASN A 81 12.81 2.90 10.70
C ASN A 81 13.32 2.64 12.13
N PRO A 82 12.66 3.17 13.17
CA PRO A 82 11.41 3.94 13.13
C PRO A 82 11.58 5.43 12.78
N GLN A 83 10.50 6.04 12.31
CA GLN A 83 10.43 7.47 11.98
C GLN A 83 9.57 8.22 13.00
N SER A 84 10.06 8.22 14.24
CA SER A 84 9.34 8.77 15.39
C SER A 84 9.12 10.28 15.30
N VAL A 85 10.10 11.04 14.83
CA VAL A 85 10.03 12.51 14.75
C VAL A 85 9.05 12.92 13.65
N LEU A 86 9.13 12.28 12.47
CA LEU A 86 8.24 12.53 11.35
C LEU A 86 6.79 12.27 11.73
N VAL A 87 6.52 11.07 12.27
CA VAL A 87 5.14 10.67 12.61
C VAL A 87 4.58 11.60 13.69
N GLN A 88 5.33 11.89 14.77
CA GLN A 88 4.86 12.78 15.83
C GLN A 88 4.72 14.24 15.38
N SER A 89 5.54 14.68 14.42
CA SER A 89 5.47 16.05 13.89
C SER A 89 4.27 16.26 12.97
N LEU A 90 3.91 15.24 12.18
CA LEU A 90 2.83 15.34 11.19
C LEU A 90 1.47 14.87 11.71
N PHE A 91 1.45 13.83 12.53
CA PHE A 91 0.23 13.24 13.08
C PHE A 91 0.11 13.54 14.58
N PRO A 92 -1.06 13.96 15.08
CA PRO A 92 -2.34 14.13 14.36
C PRO A 92 -2.56 15.53 13.78
N HIS A 93 -1.60 16.45 13.92
CA HIS A 93 -1.82 17.89 13.68
C HIS A 93 -2.04 18.27 12.21
N TYR A 94 -1.27 17.69 11.29
CA TYR A 94 -1.31 17.99 9.85
C TYR A 94 -1.98 16.86 9.05
N LEU A 95 -1.95 15.64 9.59
CA LEU A 95 -2.53 14.45 8.99
C LEU A 95 -3.52 13.80 9.95
N ALA A 96 -4.76 13.65 9.52
CA ALA A 96 -5.81 13.04 10.34
C ALA A 96 -5.80 11.51 10.35
N ASN A 97 -5.12 10.87 9.39
CA ASN A 97 -5.20 9.43 9.18
C ASN A 97 -3.82 8.76 9.24
N ARG A 98 -3.63 7.87 10.22
CA ARG A 98 -2.39 7.08 10.37
C ARG A 98 -2.09 6.13 9.20
N ASN A 99 -3.11 5.68 8.48
CA ASN A 99 -2.93 4.74 7.38
C ASN A 99 -2.15 5.36 6.20
N ILE A 100 -2.05 6.69 6.17
CA ILE A 100 -1.28 7.44 5.18
C ILE A 100 0.21 7.12 5.28
N PHE A 101 0.74 6.75 6.45
CA PHE A 101 2.15 6.37 6.63
C PHE A 101 2.48 4.97 6.10
N TYR A 102 1.47 4.19 5.70
CA TYR A 102 1.64 2.85 5.17
C TYR A 102 1.20 2.75 3.71
N CYS A 103 1.99 2.04 2.92
CA CYS A 103 1.67 1.74 1.53
C CYS A 103 0.97 0.39 1.45
N PRO A 104 -0.27 0.30 0.92
CA PRO A 104 -0.96 -0.98 0.72
C PRO A 104 -0.19 -2.00 -0.15
N SER A 105 0.71 -1.54 -1.03
CA SER A 105 1.61 -2.42 -1.81
C SER A 105 2.82 -2.91 -1.02
N ALA A 106 3.14 -2.34 0.15
CA ALA A 106 4.32 -2.73 0.91
C ALA A 106 4.20 -4.12 1.56
N ALA A 107 2.98 -4.60 1.80
CA ALA A 107 2.76 -5.99 2.25
C ALA A 107 3.29 -7.03 1.25
N ALA A 108 3.34 -6.70 -0.05
CA ALA A 108 3.97 -7.56 -1.04
C ALA A 108 5.51 -7.52 -0.99
N VAL A 109 6.10 -6.52 -0.33
CA VAL A 109 7.55 -6.34 -0.19
C VAL A 109 8.08 -6.97 1.10
N GLU A 110 7.25 -7.14 2.12
CA GLU A 110 7.66 -7.79 3.37
C GLU A 110 8.10 -9.25 3.18
N SER A 111 7.56 -9.96 2.19
CA SER A 111 8.05 -11.28 1.80
C SER A 111 9.51 -11.28 1.32
N TYR A 112 10.04 -10.13 0.90
CA TYR A 112 11.45 -9.93 0.54
C TYR A 112 12.31 -9.55 1.76
N ALA A 113 11.74 -8.89 2.78
CA ALA A 113 12.47 -8.54 4.00
C ALA A 113 12.77 -9.76 4.91
N GLN A 114 12.09 -10.89 4.68
CA GLN A 114 12.35 -12.16 5.36
C GLN A 114 13.57 -12.93 4.79
N SER A 115 14.17 -12.49 3.67
CA SER A 115 15.46 -13.04 3.22
C SER A 115 16.59 -12.31 3.94
N ASN A 116 17.24 -13.01 4.87
CA ASN A 116 18.37 -12.59 5.71
C ASN A 116 19.66 -12.17 4.94
N GLU A 117 19.55 -11.51 3.78
CA GLU A 117 20.69 -11.14 2.91
C GLU A 117 21.37 -9.83 3.33
N TYR A 118 20.76 -9.06 4.24
CA TYR A 118 21.40 -7.95 4.96
C TYR A 118 21.20 -8.18 6.45
N GLY A 119 22.23 -8.73 7.11
CA GLY A 119 22.19 -9.29 8.47
C GLY A 119 21.29 -8.55 9.47
N GLY A 120 20.20 -9.21 9.84
CA GLY A 120 19.36 -8.90 10.99
C GLY A 120 17.97 -9.54 10.87
N PRO A 121 17.38 -10.13 11.94
CA PRO A 121 15.98 -10.54 11.92
C PRO A 121 15.08 -9.32 11.67
N GLY A 122 13.99 -9.49 10.93
CA GLY A 122 13.17 -8.40 10.38
C GLY A 122 12.63 -7.40 11.41
N ASP A 123 13.18 -6.18 11.37
CA ASP A 123 12.84 -5.08 12.30
C ASP A 123 12.43 -3.78 11.58
N ASP A 124 12.33 -3.83 10.25
CA ASP A 124 11.99 -2.71 9.38
C ASP A 124 10.58 -2.91 8.80
N SER A 125 9.67 -3.32 9.67
CA SER A 125 8.29 -3.70 9.37
C SER A 125 7.57 -2.61 8.57
N VAL A 126 7.00 -3.04 7.44
CA VAL A 126 6.30 -2.15 6.50
C VAL A 126 4.79 -2.39 6.49
N ILE A 127 4.29 -3.32 7.31
CA ILE A 127 2.84 -3.52 7.49
C ILE A 127 2.29 -2.55 8.53
N ASN A 128 1.10 -2.03 8.23
CA ASN A 128 0.24 -1.34 9.17
C ASN A 128 -0.35 -2.31 10.21
N THR A 129 0.34 -2.51 11.32
CA THR A 129 -0.17 -3.18 12.53
C THR A 129 -0.12 -2.22 13.70
N ASP A 130 -0.94 -2.45 14.73
CA ASP A 130 -0.92 -1.58 15.93
C ASP A 130 0.43 -1.64 16.65
N GLU A 131 1.11 -2.79 16.67
CA GLU A 131 2.45 -2.92 17.25
C GLU A 131 3.47 -2.07 16.49
N ASN A 132 3.47 -2.13 15.15
CA ASN A 132 4.38 -1.36 14.32
C ASN A 132 4.11 0.15 14.42
N TRP A 133 2.82 0.52 14.52
CA TRP A 133 2.41 1.89 14.72
C TRP A 133 2.91 2.46 16.05
N GLN A 134 2.79 1.69 17.15
CA GLN A 134 3.30 2.08 18.47
C GLN A 134 4.82 2.28 18.48
N ARG A 135 5.54 1.59 17.59
CA ARG A 135 6.99 1.75 17.40
C ARG A 135 7.35 2.87 16.42
N TYR A 136 6.38 3.55 15.81
CA TYR A 136 6.57 4.55 14.75
C TYR A 136 7.23 4.01 13.47
N TYR A 137 6.96 2.76 13.12
CA TYR A 137 7.40 2.19 11.85
C TYR A 137 6.49 2.63 10.70
N ILE A 138 7.08 2.96 9.55
CA ILE A 138 6.31 3.34 8.35
C ILE A 138 6.77 2.56 7.12
N SER A 139 5.91 2.42 6.11
CA SER A 139 6.28 1.69 4.88
C SER A 139 7.26 2.48 4.00
N TYR A 140 7.22 3.81 4.08
CA TYR A 140 7.95 4.68 3.15
C TYR A 140 9.34 5.04 3.69
N LYS A 141 10.26 4.08 3.71
CA LYS A 141 11.63 4.22 4.26
C LYS A 141 12.45 5.37 3.65
N TYR A 142 12.10 5.83 2.45
CA TYR A 142 12.74 6.96 1.78
C TYR A 142 12.32 8.35 2.32
N PHE A 143 11.43 8.43 3.31
CA PHE A 143 11.10 9.70 3.99
C PHE A 143 12.05 10.09 5.11
N SER A 144 13.07 9.30 5.46
CA SER A 144 13.99 9.77 6.48
C SER A 144 14.74 10.96 5.89
N ILE A 145 14.39 12.17 6.32
CA ILE A 145 15.04 13.43 5.95
C ILE A 145 16.47 13.51 6.56
N THR A 146 17.02 12.37 6.95
CA THR A 146 18.39 12.19 7.44
C THR A 146 19.09 11.00 6.80
N TRP A 147 20.39 11.18 6.67
CA TRP A 147 21.48 10.27 6.30
C TRP A 147 21.13 8.78 6.12
N ARG A 148 20.65 8.35 4.97
CA ARG A 148 20.91 6.97 4.50
C ARG A 148 21.79 7.00 3.26
N ASP A 149 22.58 5.94 3.10
CA ASP A 149 23.64 5.74 2.11
C ASP A 149 23.11 5.58 0.67
N THR A 150 22.33 6.57 0.22
CA THR A 150 22.02 6.85 -1.18
C THR A 150 22.45 8.29 -1.46
N ARG A 151 23.73 8.57 -1.29
CA ARG A 151 24.49 9.73 -1.79
C ARG A 151 23.95 11.17 -1.64
N MET A 152 22.80 11.48 -1.03
CA MET A 152 22.35 12.87 -0.83
C MET A 152 21.26 12.97 0.26
N PRO A 153 21.43 13.79 1.31
CA PRO A 153 20.36 14.09 2.26
C PRO A 153 19.27 14.95 1.60
N LEU A 154 17.99 14.66 1.84
CA LEU A 154 16.95 15.71 1.73
C LEU A 154 17.37 16.83 2.67
N PRO A 155 17.63 18.05 2.20
CA PRO A 155 18.06 19.10 3.08
C PRO A 155 16.93 19.54 3.99
N LEU A 156 17.36 20.14 5.08
CA LEU A 156 16.50 20.58 6.17
C LEU A 156 15.49 21.64 5.75
N ARG A 157 15.59 22.26 4.56
CA ARG A 157 14.71 23.33 4.09
C ARG A 157 14.12 23.11 2.70
N LEU A 158 12.83 23.43 2.56
CA LEU A 158 12.11 23.39 1.28
C LEU A 158 12.74 24.29 0.19
N SER A 159 13.34 25.43 0.56
CA SER A 159 13.96 26.38 -0.38
C SER A 159 15.12 25.78 -1.19
N GLU A 160 15.76 24.74 -0.66
CA GLU A 160 16.92 24.12 -1.32
C GLU A 160 16.49 23.17 -2.45
N TYR A 161 15.26 22.66 -2.42
CA TYR A 161 14.72 21.70 -3.41
C TYR A 161 13.36 22.18 -3.92
N PRO A 162 13.33 23.24 -4.75
CA PRO A 162 12.10 23.85 -5.23
C PRO A 162 11.29 22.96 -6.18
N HIS A 163 11.79 21.77 -6.54
CA HIS A 163 11.08 20.79 -7.35
C HIS A 163 10.22 19.82 -6.53
N LEU A 164 10.44 19.73 -5.22
CA LEU A 164 9.64 18.91 -4.32
C LEU A 164 8.27 19.56 -4.07
N LEU A 165 7.25 18.75 -3.81
CA LEU A 165 5.91 19.20 -3.40
C LEU A 165 5.24 20.17 -4.39
N LYS A 166 5.55 19.97 -5.66
CA LYS A 166 5.06 20.73 -6.80
C LYS A 166 3.91 20.00 -7.49
N ASP A 167 2.79 20.70 -7.72
CA ASP A 167 1.56 20.09 -8.26
C ASP A 167 1.73 19.54 -9.68
N ASP A 168 2.67 20.09 -10.44
CA ASP A 168 3.07 19.65 -11.79
C ASP A 168 3.84 18.32 -11.80
N SER A 169 4.38 17.87 -10.67
CA SER A 169 5.12 16.60 -10.59
C SER A 169 4.18 15.39 -10.51
N PRO A 170 4.50 14.27 -11.19
CA PRO A 170 3.78 13.01 -10.97
C PRO A 170 3.94 12.57 -9.51
N SER A 171 2.93 11.91 -8.92
CA SER A 171 2.91 11.53 -7.49
C SER A 171 4.13 10.75 -7.02
N SER A 172 4.78 9.99 -7.91
CA SER A 172 5.99 9.25 -7.58
C SER A 172 7.21 10.15 -7.35
N ARG A 173 7.22 11.38 -7.88
CA ARG A 173 8.35 12.33 -7.80
C ARG A 173 8.17 13.44 -6.77
N TRP A 174 7.01 13.47 -6.08
CA TRP A 174 6.68 14.55 -5.16
C TRP A 174 7.64 14.70 -3.97
N LEU A 175 8.23 13.59 -3.55
CA LEU A 175 8.99 13.46 -2.30
C LEU A 175 10.34 12.76 -2.52
N MET A 176 10.72 12.49 -3.77
CA MET A 176 12.02 11.93 -4.09
C MET A 176 13.01 13.08 -4.25
N SER A 177 14.05 13.11 -3.42
CA SER A 177 15.18 14.04 -3.54
C SER A 177 15.99 13.84 -4.80
N ASP A 178 15.95 12.62 -5.34
CA ASP A 178 16.92 12.16 -6.33
C ASP A 178 16.34 12.35 -7.74
N TRP A 179 16.88 13.38 -8.40
CA TRP A 179 17.07 13.38 -9.84
C TRP A 179 18.45 12.78 -10.15
#